data_AF-A0A949CFQ4-F1
#
_entry.id   AF-A0A949CFQ4-F1
#
_cell.length_a   1.000
_cell.length_b   1.000
_cell.length_c   1.000
_cell.angle_alpha   90.00
_cell.angle_beta   90.00
_cell.angle_gamma   90.00
#
_symmetry.space_group_name_H-M   'P 1'
#
loop_
_entity.id
_entity.type
_entity.pdbx_description
1 polymer ?
#
loop_
_entity_poly.entity_id
_entity_poly.type
_entity_poly.pdbx_seq_one_letter_code
_entity_poly.pdbx_strand_id
1 'polypeptide(L)'
;MKTTSLFLTLLASSLIALESASAWSGYDYENKTEVEIGEGNLVREGLIIQFYDSKLDNYQTVKVLFMEDIAGGTRLQVKDLDTKEERTLIMNKN
;
A
#
# COMPACT_ATOMS: atom_id res chain seq x y z
N MET A 1 39.77 24.60 36.07
CA MET A 1 38.43 24.58 36.70
C MET A 1 37.40 24.60 35.57
N LYS A 2 36.36 23.77 35.70
CA LYS A 2 35.26 23.40 34.76
C LYS A 2 34.73 24.61 33.95
N THR A 3 34.33 24.47 32.68
CA THR A 3 33.06 23.81 32.28
C THR A 3 33.10 23.20 30.88
N THR A 4 32.74 21.92 30.80
CA THR A 4 32.30 21.20 29.60
C THR A 4 30.92 21.64 29.13
N SER A 5 30.67 21.46 27.83
CA SER A 5 29.39 21.07 27.23
C SER A 5 28.34 22.16 27.00
N LEU A 6 27.99 22.39 25.72
CA LEU A 6 26.61 22.62 25.22
C LEU A 6 26.66 23.03 23.72
N PHE A 7 27.16 22.17 22.84
CA PHE A 7 26.95 22.31 21.38
C PHE A 7 26.75 20.95 20.69
N LEU A 8 26.26 19.96 21.42
CA LEU A 8 26.03 18.61 20.89
C LEU A 8 24.66 18.06 21.27
N THR A 9 23.62 18.89 21.16
CA THR A 9 22.22 18.48 21.41
C THR A 9 21.29 19.10 20.37
N LEU A 10 21.61 18.93 19.08
CA LEU A 10 20.64 19.21 18.01
C LEU A 10 20.73 18.20 16.84
N LEU A 11 21.21 16.98 17.11
CA LEU A 11 21.32 15.92 16.11
C LEU A 11 20.56 14.64 16.51
N ALA A 12 19.59 14.74 17.42
CA ALA A 12 18.93 13.58 18.02
C ALA A 12 17.39 13.59 17.96
N SER A 13 16.78 14.37 17.05
CA SER A 13 15.31 14.50 16.97
C SER A 13 14.69 14.13 15.63
N SER A 14 15.43 13.45 14.75
CA SER A 14 14.87 12.84 13.53
C SER A 14 14.99 11.32 13.59
N LEU A 15 14.56 10.71 14.69
CA LEU A 15 14.05 9.34 14.65
C LEU A 15 12.69 9.44 13.95
N ILE A 16 12.72 9.50 12.62
CA ILE A 16 11.54 9.24 11.80
C ILE A 16 11.10 7.84 12.22
N ALA A 17 9.92 7.75 12.84
CA ALA A 17 9.32 6.46 13.14
C ALA A 17 9.26 5.70 11.82
N LEU A 18 9.99 4.58 11.73
CA LEU A 18 9.70 3.57 10.71
C LEU A 18 8.33 3.02 11.09
N GLU A 19 7.26 3.63 10.58
CA GLU A 19 5.95 3.00 10.59
C GLU A 19 6.11 1.71 9.81
N SER A 20 5.86 0.57 10.46
CA SER A 20 5.79 -0.74 9.84
C SER A 20 4.70 -0.68 8.77
N ALA A 21 5.09 -0.41 7.52
CA ALA A 21 4.16 -0.26 6.44
C ALA A 21 3.79 -1.65 5.94
N SER A 22 2.83 -2.32 6.60
CA SER A 22 2.40 -3.66 6.21
C SER A 22 1.94 -3.71 4.75
N ALA A 23 2.35 -4.76 4.04
CA ALA A 23 1.84 -5.07 2.71
C ALA A 23 0.34 -5.33 2.79
N TRP A 24 -0.40 -5.02 1.73
CA TRP A 24 -1.83 -5.30 1.67
C TRP A 24 -2.00 -6.60 0.89
N SER A 25 -2.35 -7.68 1.58
CA SER A 25 -2.75 -8.93 0.94
C SER A 25 -4.25 -8.91 0.64
N GLY A 26 -4.67 -9.54 -0.45
CA GLY A 26 -6.07 -9.54 -0.85
C GLY A 26 -6.41 -10.51 -1.97
N TYR A 27 -7.58 -10.31 -2.57
CA TYR A 27 -8.12 -11.15 -3.63
C TYR A 27 -8.76 -10.33 -4.74
N ASP A 28 -8.42 -10.64 -5.99
CA ASP A 28 -9.07 -10.13 -7.21
C ASP A 28 -10.22 -11.06 -7.60
N TYR A 29 -11.45 -10.55 -7.57
CA TYR A 29 -12.66 -11.35 -7.80
C TYR A 29 -12.92 -11.68 -9.27
N GLU A 30 -12.48 -10.84 -10.19
CA GLU A 30 -12.64 -11.01 -11.62
C GLU A 30 -11.67 -12.08 -12.13
N ASN A 31 -10.41 -12.04 -11.68
CA ASN A 31 -9.36 -12.97 -12.12
C ASN A 31 -9.23 -14.22 -11.24
N LYS A 32 -9.87 -14.21 -10.07
CA LYS A 32 -9.90 -15.30 -9.08
C LYS A 32 -8.50 -15.66 -8.59
N THR A 33 -7.76 -14.66 -8.13
CA THR A 33 -6.33 -14.77 -7.79
C THR A 33 -6.02 -13.98 -6.53
N GLU A 34 -5.05 -14.46 -5.76
CA GLU A 34 -4.50 -13.71 -4.63
C GLU A 34 -3.63 -12.58 -5.18
N VAL A 35 -3.72 -11.42 -4.52
CA VAL A 35 -2.98 -10.21 -4.89
C VAL A 35 -2.29 -9.59 -3.69
N GLU A 36 -1.17 -8.92 -3.94
CA GLU A 36 -0.43 -8.19 -2.92
C GLU A 36 -0.03 -6.80 -3.39
N ILE A 37 -0.33 -5.77 -2.60
CA ILE A 37 0.27 -4.45 -2.75
C ILE A 37 1.43 -4.39 -1.75
N GLY A 38 2.64 -4.20 -2.25
CA GLY A 38 3.85 -4.22 -1.43
C GLY A 38 3.85 -3.17 -0.32
N GLU A 39 4.69 -3.40 0.69
CA GLU A 39 4.91 -2.51 1.83
C GLU A 39 5.18 -1.05 1.41
N GLY A 40 4.71 -0.09 2.20
CA GLY A 40 4.99 1.34 2.00
C GLY A 40 4.20 2.02 0.88
N ASN A 41 3.38 1.29 0.13
CA ASN A 41 2.56 1.88 -0.93
C ASN A 41 1.34 2.60 -0.37
N LEU A 42 1.18 3.87 -0.77
CA LEU A 42 -0.01 4.66 -0.46
C LEU A 42 -1.16 4.27 -1.40
N VAL A 43 -2.20 3.66 -0.84
CA VAL A 43 -3.44 3.35 -1.57
C VAL A 43 -4.48 4.44 -1.29
N ARG A 44 -4.88 5.17 -2.33
CA ARG A 44 -5.98 6.14 -2.29
C ARG A 44 -6.70 6.22 -3.63
N GLU A 45 -7.98 6.60 -3.58
CA GLU A 45 -8.76 6.93 -4.77
C GLU A 45 -8.04 7.95 -5.66
N GLY A 46 -8.10 7.73 -6.97
CA GLY A 46 -7.45 8.54 -7.99
C GLY A 46 -5.98 8.21 -8.25
N LEU A 47 -5.29 7.51 -7.33
CA LEU A 47 -3.89 7.13 -7.51
C LEU A 47 -3.73 5.92 -8.42
N ILE A 48 -2.57 5.85 -9.06
CA ILE A 48 -2.09 4.66 -9.77
C ILE A 48 -1.24 3.86 -8.79
N ILE A 49 -1.52 2.56 -8.70
CA ILE A 49 -0.80 1.62 -7.84
C ILE A 49 -0.38 0.40 -8.66
N GLN A 50 0.57 -0.37 -8.11
CA GLN A 50 0.89 -1.70 -8.59
C GLN A 50 0.53 -2.73 -7.53
N PHE A 51 0.04 -3.88 -7.97
CA PHE A 51 -0.12 -5.06 -7.14
C PHE A 51 0.48 -6.27 -7.86
N TYR A 52 1.02 -7.22 -7.12
CA TYR A 52 1.46 -8.51 -7.62
C TYR A 52 0.26 -9.45 -7.78
N ASP A 53 0.08 -10.04 -8.96
CA ASP A 53 -0.92 -11.08 -9.24
C ASP A 53 -0.25 -12.47 -9.21
N SER A 54 -0.63 -13.28 -8.23
CA SER A 54 -0.04 -14.61 -7.99
C SER A 54 -0.27 -15.61 -9.13
N LYS A 55 -1.34 -15.46 -9.92
CA LYS A 55 -1.65 -16.35 -11.04
C LYS A 55 -0.83 -16.01 -12.27
N LEU A 56 -0.53 -14.72 -12.48
CA LEU A 56 0.30 -14.25 -13.59
C LEU A 56 1.79 -14.24 -13.25
N ASP A 57 2.15 -14.37 -11.97
CA ASP A 57 3.50 -14.19 -11.45
C ASP A 57 4.12 -12.86 -11.89
N ASN A 58 3.32 -11.79 -11.83
CA ASN A 58 3.73 -10.48 -12.33
C ASN A 58 2.94 -9.34 -11.67
N TYR A 59 3.50 -8.13 -11.74
CA TYR A 59 2.84 -6.91 -11.28
C TYR A 59 1.85 -6.39 -12.32
N GLN A 60 0.71 -5.93 -11.86
CA GLN A 60 -0.34 -5.25 -12.63
C GLN A 60 -0.41 -3.78 -12.21
N THR A 61 -0.60 -2.88 -13.18
CA THR A 61 -0.72 -1.44 -12.90
C THR A 61 -2.17 -0.99 -13.05
N VAL A 62 -2.74 -0.42 -11.99
CA VAL A 62 -4.16 -0.04 -11.96
C VAL A 62 -4.37 1.35 -11.39
N LYS A 63 -5.47 2.00 -11.78
CA LYS A 63 -5.94 3.22 -11.13
C LYS A 63 -7.04 2.88 -10.12
N VAL A 64 -6.89 3.35 -8.88
CA VAL A 64 -7.94 3.22 -7.86
C VAL A 64 -9.08 4.18 -8.21
N LEU A 65 -10.26 3.64 -8.45
CA LEU A 65 -11.46 4.43 -8.76
C LEU A 65 -12.24 4.77 -7.50
N PHE A 66 -12.40 3.81 -6.60
CA PHE A 66 -13.18 3.93 -5.38
C PHE A 66 -12.63 3.00 -4.29
N MET A 67 -12.73 3.43 -3.04
CA MET A 67 -12.27 2.70 -1.88
C MET A 67 -13.32 2.74 -0.76
N GLU A 68 -13.63 1.58 -0.20
CA GLU A 68 -14.65 1.43 0.85
C GLU A 68 -14.16 0.49 1.94
N ASP A 69 -14.24 0.95 3.18
CA ASP A 69 -14.04 0.10 4.35
C ASP A 69 -15.21 -0.89 4.47
N ILE A 70 -14.91 -2.17 4.53
CA ILE A 70 -15.90 -3.24 4.67
C ILE A 70 -15.59 -4.11 5.88
N ALA A 71 -16.55 -4.95 6.27
CA ALA A 71 -16.30 -5.96 7.30
C ALA A 71 -15.15 -6.88 6.85
N GLY A 72 -14.04 -6.84 7.58
CA GLY A 72 -12.87 -7.70 7.34
C GLY A 72 -11.79 -7.10 6.44
N GLY A 73 -11.94 -5.88 5.92
CA GLY A 73 -10.94 -5.33 5.01
C GLY A 73 -11.35 -4.05 4.28
N THR A 74 -10.72 -3.83 3.14
CA THR A 74 -11.00 -2.70 2.24
C THR A 74 -11.38 -3.23 0.87
N ARG A 75 -12.49 -2.75 0.30
CA ARG A 75 -12.84 -2.97 -1.10
C ARG A 75 -12.24 -1.86 -1.94
N LEU A 76 -11.48 -2.24 -2.97
CA LEU A 76 -10.99 -1.33 -4.01
C LEU A 76 -11.71 -1.66 -5.31
N GLN A 77 -12.33 -0.65 -5.93
CA GLN A 77 -12.62 -0.71 -7.36
C GLN A 77 -11.46 -0.08 -8.10
N VAL A 78 -10.89 -0.82 -9.04
CA VAL A 78 -9.71 -0.39 -9.79
C VAL A 78 -9.94 -0.54 -11.28
N LYS A 79 -9.27 0.29 -12.08
CA LYS A 79 -9.22 0.15 -13.53
C LYS A 79 -7.84 -0.31 -13.96
N ASP A 80 -7.79 -1.48 -14.60
CA ASP A 80 -6.57 -1.99 -15.20
C ASP A 80 -6.12 -1.07 -16.35
N LEU A 81 -4.86 -0.63 -16.30
CA LEU A 81 -4.37 0.32 -17.31
C LEU A 81 -3.96 -0.36 -18.62
N ASP A 82 -3.76 -1.67 -18.64
CA ASP A 82 -3.44 -2.45 -19.83
C ASP A 82 -4.71 -2.97 -20.49
N THR A 83 -5.58 -3.66 -19.76
CA THR A 83 -6.81 -4.27 -20.29
C THR A 83 -7.99 -3.30 -20.36
N LYS A 84 -7.94 -2.17 -19.64
CA LYS A 84 -9.02 -1.19 -19.47
C LYS A 84 -10.26 -1.72 -18.72
N GLU A 85 -10.19 -2.93 -18.17
CA GLU A 85 -11.27 -3.54 -17.39
C GLU A 85 -11.32 -2.96 -15.97
N GLU A 86 -12.52 -2.95 -15.39
CA GLU A 86 -12.72 -2.64 -13.98
C GLU A 86 -12.67 -3.93 -13.16
N ARG A 87 -12.01 -3.89 -12.00
CA ARG A 87 -11.80 -5.03 -11.11
C ARG A 87 -12.06 -4.65 -9.66
N THR A 88 -12.54 -5.62 -8.91
CA THR A 88 -12.83 -5.56 -7.49
C THR A 88 -11.74 -6.31 -6.72
N LEU A 89 -10.92 -5.56 -6.00
CA LEU A 89 -9.94 -6.13 -5.08
C LEU A 89 -10.49 -6.05 -3.66
N ILE A 90 -10.49 -7.16 -2.93
CA ILE A 90 -10.79 -7.19 -1.49
C ILE A 90 -9.48 -7.38 -0.75
N MET A 91 -9.04 -6.32 -0.08
CA MET A 91 -7.81 -6.31 0.69
C MET A 91 -8.11 -6.64 2.14
N ASN A 92 -7.36 -7.57 2.73
CA ASN A 92 -7.52 -8.01 4.10
C ASN A 92 -7.22 -6.86 5.06
N LYS A 93 -7.92 -6.85 6.19
CA LYS A 93 -7.58 -5.95 7.30
C LYS A 93 -6.23 -6.35 7.89
N ASN A 94 -5.27 -5.42 7.84
CA ASN A 94 -4.01 -5.51 8.58
C ASN A 94 -4.20 -5.17 10.06
#